data_AF-A0A381X9Y5-F1
#
_entry.id   AF-A0A381X9Y5-F1
#
_cell.length_a   1.000
_cell.length_b   1.000
_cell.length_c   1.000
_cell.angle_alpha   90.00
_cell.angle_beta   90.00
_cell.angle_gamma   90.00
#
_symmetry.space_group_name_H-M   'P 1'
#
loop_
_entity.id
_entity.type
_entity.pdbx_description
1 polymer ?
#
loop_
_entity_poly.entity_id
_entity_poly.type
_entity_poly.pdbx_seq_one_letter_code
_entity_poly.pdbx_strand_id
1 'polypeptide(L)'
;MKIIYFILLLSLSFSQRSDPVDVAMEELRTVVETASRNGQRVLVDDFTGAHYCPYCGYASFAISDMLDEFPGTLISAQWHLSAYTAEDSDLDDCIYNGIVGDCFEARADFYGWDSINAVPIEVFNGAEVIVGASSEESAYNNYVTVYDYLVGADTPYEIFINGYNDGLNVNYSIDVSLDADITTQLDVDPKVHIFVVEDNIMISWFVWDWLDHNARNVVRHWIAAGDLTITSSGESQNFSGSFTIDGEAWNPDNVKIIAMVQNDDNAEIFQVQETNVNDLCDDNVWAPGNINGGVNTDQTITVDVFDVLSLADIVVLGDQQSCAYNIGDLNDDGYVNLVDIFVLASMILEGSI
;
A
#
# COMPACT_ATOMS: atom_id res chain seq x y z
N MET A 1 47.00 21.86 67.13
CA MET A 1 47.74 21.69 65.87
C MET A 1 47.54 20.24 65.44
N LYS A 2 46.95 19.82 64.32
CA LYS A 2 46.54 20.40 63.03
C LYS A 2 45.33 19.54 62.56
N ILE A 3 44.20 20.17 62.26
CA ILE A 3 43.63 20.37 60.91
C ILE A 3 42.97 19.11 60.32
N ILE A 4 41.64 19.20 60.34
CA ILE A 4 40.61 18.45 59.62
C ILE A 4 40.84 18.55 58.10
N TYR A 5 40.78 17.43 57.38
CA TYR A 5 40.35 17.41 55.97
C TYR A 5 39.50 16.17 55.73
N PHE A 6 38.19 16.41 55.78
CA PHE A 6 37.12 15.53 55.34
C PHE A 6 36.68 16.10 53.99
N ILE A 7 37.03 15.45 52.88
CA ILE A 7 36.38 15.59 51.56
C ILE A 7 36.81 14.34 50.78
N LEU A 8 35.92 13.36 50.65
CA LEU A 8 35.96 12.41 49.56
C LEU A 8 34.53 12.06 49.17
N LEU A 9 34.19 12.47 47.95
CA LEU A 9 33.12 11.96 47.09
C LEU A 9 31.68 12.25 47.54
N LEU A 10 31.24 13.49 47.28
CA LEU A 10 29.89 13.68 46.75
C LEU A 10 29.80 12.89 45.43
N SER A 11 29.02 11.82 45.44
CA SER A 11 28.37 11.31 44.23
C SER A 11 27.46 12.43 43.70
N LEU A 12 28.00 13.27 42.82
CA LEU A 12 27.17 14.09 41.96
C LEU A 12 26.48 13.14 40.99
N SER A 13 25.18 12.95 41.22
CA SER A 13 24.26 12.46 40.22
C SER A 13 24.47 13.32 38.97
N PHE A 14 25.16 12.79 37.97
CA PHE A 14 25.07 13.31 36.62
C PHE A 14 23.63 13.04 36.18
N SER A 15 22.76 14.01 36.43
CA SER A 15 21.53 14.15 35.65
C SER A 15 22.02 14.37 34.23
N GLN A 16 21.85 13.35 33.38
CA GLN A 16 21.92 13.50 31.94
C GLN A 16 20.87 14.55 31.58
N ARG A 17 21.32 15.79 31.39
CA ARG A 17 20.51 16.83 30.78
C ARG A 17 20.61 16.55 29.29
N SER A 18 19.59 15.90 28.74
CA SER A 18 19.44 15.79 27.28
C SER A 18 19.57 17.20 26.70
N ASP A 19 20.39 17.34 25.66
CA ASP A 19 20.57 18.62 24.99
C ASP A 19 19.19 19.08 24.47
N PRO A 20 18.75 20.31 24.75
CA PRO A 20 17.51 20.84 24.19
C PRO A 20 17.41 20.69 22.66
N VAL A 21 18.56 20.65 21.96
CA VAL A 21 18.62 20.40 20.52
C VAL A 21 18.35 18.94 20.18
N ASP A 22 18.89 17.99 20.94
CA ASP A 22 18.66 16.55 20.74
C ASP A 22 17.19 16.18 21.03
N VAL A 23 16.59 16.78 22.06
CA VAL A 23 15.16 16.62 22.36
C VAL A 23 14.30 17.19 21.23
N ALA A 24 14.62 18.38 20.73
CA ALA A 24 13.88 18.98 19.62
C ALA A 24 14.05 18.21 18.31
N MET A 25 15.23 17.61 18.07
CA MET A 25 15.48 16.75 16.91
C MET A 25 14.75 15.42 17.01
N GLU A 26 14.67 14.82 18.20
CA GLU A 26 13.90 13.60 18.42
C GLU A 26 12.40 13.87 18.33
N GLU A 27 11.89 14.96 18.92
CA GLU A 27 10.50 15.40 18.75
C GLU A 27 10.18 15.67 17.28
N LEU A 28 11.06 16.36 16.55
CA LEU A 28 10.89 16.60 15.12
C LEU A 28 10.94 15.30 14.32
N ARG A 29 11.85 14.38 14.65
CA ARG A 29 11.96 13.06 14.03
C ARG A 29 10.70 12.24 14.26
N THR A 30 10.22 12.18 15.50
CA THR A 30 8.96 11.50 15.83
C THR A 30 7.79 12.17 15.12
N VAL A 31 7.71 13.51 15.08
CA VAL A 31 6.65 14.21 14.33
C VAL A 31 6.73 13.92 12.83
N VAL A 32 7.94 13.82 12.25
CA VAL A 32 8.15 13.50 10.84
C VAL A 32 7.87 12.01 10.56
N GLU A 33 8.28 11.10 11.43
CA GLU A 33 8.03 9.65 11.32
C GLU A 33 6.55 9.33 11.53
N THR A 34 5.88 9.96 12.49
CA THR A 34 4.43 9.89 12.70
C THR A 34 3.67 10.56 11.55
N ALA A 35 4.11 11.72 11.04
CA ALA A 35 3.48 12.33 9.86
C ALA A 35 3.70 11.50 8.58
N SER A 36 4.82 10.78 8.48
CA SER A 36 5.12 9.86 7.39
C SER A 36 4.32 8.55 7.47
N ARG A 37 3.74 8.22 8.63
CA ARG A 37 3.00 6.98 8.90
C ARG A 37 1.48 7.20 9.02
N ASN A 38 1.07 8.33 9.59
CA ASN A 38 -0.32 8.63 9.95
C ASN A 38 -1.01 9.59 8.96
N GLY A 39 -0.32 10.03 7.91
CA GLY A 39 -0.93 10.84 6.86
C GLY A 39 -1.77 9.96 5.95
N GLN A 40 -3.07 10.24 5.87
CA GLN A 40 -3.94 9.63 4.88
C GLN A 40 -3.40 9.91 3.47
N ARG A 41 -3.22 8.83 2.70
CA ARG A 41 -2.91 8.92 1.28
C ARG A 41 -4.18 9.18 0.47
N VAL A 42 -4.00 9.71 -0.74
CA VAL A 42 -5.10 10.04 -1.63
C VAL A 42 -5.21 8.98 -2.71
N LEU A 43 -6.35 8.31 -2.80
CA LEU A 43 -6.74 7.50 -3.96
C LEU A 43 -7.55 8.38 -4.93
N VAL A 44 -7.26 8.25 -6.21
CA VAL A 44 -8.11 8.75 -7.30
C VAL A 44 -8.63 7.57 -8.11
N ASP A 45 -9.95 7.36 -8.09
CA ASP A 45 -10.60 6.54 -9.10
C ASP A 45 -10.73 7.39 -10.39
N ASP A 46 -10.00 7.02 -11.44
CA ASP A 46 -9.99 7.65 -12.77
C ASP A 46 -10.87 6.84 -13.72
N PHE A 47 -12.11 7.30 -13.92
CA PHE A 47 -13.06 6.68 -14.83
C PHE A 47 -12.95 7.29 -16.22
N THR A 48 -12.48 6.50 -17.17
CA THR A 48 -11.96 7.02 -18.44
C THR A 48 -12.29 6.10 -19.63
N GLY A 49 -11.69 6.40 -20.78
CA GLY A 49 -11.73 5.58 -21.99
C GLY A 49 -10.77 6.13 -23.04
N ALA A 50 -9.91 5.27 -23.60
CA ALA A 50 -8.88 5.71 -24.54
C ALA A 50 -9.41 5.91 -25.98
N HIS A 51 -10.49 5.23 -26.35
CA HIS A 51 -11.00 5.16 -27.71
C HIS A 51 -12.16 6.14 -27.92
N TYR A 52 -11.95 7.15 -28.77
CA TYR A 52 -12.96 8.16 -29.12
C TYR A 52 -13.56 8.96 -27.93
N CYS A 53 -12.85 9.05 -26.80
CA CYS A 53 -13.18 9.98 -25.72
C CYS A 53 -12.08 11.07 -25.60
N PRO A 54 -12.21 12.20 -26.33
CA PRO A 54 -11.16 13.23 -26.36
C PRO A 54 -10.92 13.91 -25.02
N TYR A 55 -11.94 14.02 -24.17
CA TYR A 55 -11.81 14.62 -22.85
C TYR A 55 -11.19 13.66 -21.83
N CYS A 56 -11.32 12.35 -22.05
CA CYS A 56 -10.77 11.32 -21.17
C CYS A 56 -9.24 11.39 -21.11
N GLY A 57 -8.58 11.57 -22.26
CA GLY A 57 -7.13 11.75 -22.28
C GLY A 57 -6.67 12.97 -21.46
N TYR A 58 -7.39 14.10 -21.50
CA TYR A 58 -7.02 15.27 -20.69
C TYR A 58 -7.06 15.01 -19.18
N ALA A 59 -8.08 14.28 -18.71
CA ALA A 59 -8.17 13.91 -17.31
C ALA A 59 -7.09 12.90 -16.91
N SER A 60 -6.99 11.79 -17.63
CA SER A 60 -6.05 10.72 -17.31
C SER A 60 -4.59 11.15 -17.45
N PHE A 61 -4.24 12.05 -18.38
CA PHE A 61 -2.89 12.59 -18.48
C PHE A 61 -2.57 13.52 -17.30
N ALA A 62 -3.53 14.34 -16.85
CA ALA A 62 -3.35 15.15 -15.65
C ALA A 62 -3.14 14.29 -14.39
N ILE A 63 -3.88 13.19 -14.23
CA ILE A 63 -3.62 12.22 -13.15
C ILE A 63 -2.25 11.56 -13.31
N SER A 64 -1.85 11.20 -14.53
CA SER A 64 -0.51 10.65 -14.79
C SER A 64 0.60 11.60 -14.34
N ASP A 65 0.50 12.89 -14.69
CA ASP A 65 1.47 13.91 -14.26
C ASP A 65 1.50 14.04 -12.73
N MET A 66 0.33 14.00 -12.08
CA MET A 66 0.25 14.06 -10.62
C MET A 66 0.87 12.82 -9.94
N LEU A 67 0.72 11.62 -10.51
CA LEU A 67 1.36 10.41 -9.96
C LEU A 67 2.89 10.52 -9.99
N ASP A 68 3.43 11.17 -11.02
CA ASP A 68 4.87 11.39 -11.16
C ASP A 68 5.37 12.48 -10.19
N GLU A 69 4.53 13.47 -9.87
CA GLU A 69 4.88 14.57 -8.96
C GLU A 69 4.66 14.26 -7.47
N PHE A 70 3.65 13.45 -7.14
CA PHE A 70 3.26 13.10 -5.77
C PHE A 70 3.39 11.60 -5.47
N PRO A 71 4.57 10.98 -5.73
CA PRO A 71 4.75 9.56 -5.52
C PRO A 71 4.63 9.20 -4.04
N GLY A 72 3.95 8.10 -3.75
CA GLY A 72 3.80 7.54 -2.40
C GLY A 72 2.72 8.22 -1.54
N THR A 73 2.15 9.34 -1.97
CA THR A 73 1.02 10.01 -1.32
C THR A 73 -0.22 10.09 -2.19
N LEU A 74 -0.05 10.10 -3.52
CA LEU A 74 -1.12 9.92 -4.49
C LEU A 74 -1.06 8.52 -5.10
N ILE A 75 -2.20 7.86 -5.16
CA ILE A 75 -2.41 6.56 -5.77
C ILE A 75 -3.61 6.71 -6.72
N SER A 76 -3.61 5.99 -7.83
CA SER A 76 -4.77 5.95 -8.74
C SER A 76 -5.22 4.54 -9.03
N ALA A 77 -6.50 4.40 -9.36
CA ALA A 77 -7.09 3.22 -9.98
C ALA A 77 -7.82 3.67 -11.24
N GLN A 78 -7.37 3.22 -12.42
CA GLN A 78 -7.96 3.62 -13.69
C GLN A 78 -8.94 2.57 -14.18
N TRP A 79 -10.16 3.02 -14.49
CA TRP A 79 -11.29 2.20 -14.92
C TRP A 79 -11.68 2.61 -16.34
N HIS A 80 -11.57 1.71 -17.30
CA HIS A 80 -11.98 1.98 -18.67
C HIS A 80 -13.42 1.55 -18.92
N LEU A 81 -14.24 2.46 -19.44
CA LEU A 81 -15.59 2.15 -19.87
C LEU A 81 -15.57 1.45 -21.24
N SER A 82 -16.14 0.25 -21.34
CA SER A 82 -16.13 -0.57 -22.56
C SER A 82 -16.58 0.17 -23.83
N ALA A 83 -17.52 1.11 -23.71
CA ALA A 83 -18.00 1.92 -24.84
C ALA A 83 -16.92 2.81 -25.48
N TYR A 84 -15.85 3.11 -24.75
CA TYR A 84 -14.70 3.90 -25.16
C TYR A 84 -13.38 3.12 -25.02
N THR A 85 -13.44 1.79 -25.10
CA THR A 85 -12.28 0.91 -25.19
C THR A 85 -12.22 0.29 -26.60
N ALA A 86 -11.03 0.02 -27.11
CA ALA A 86 -10.90 -0.67 -28.40
C ALA A 86 -11.25 -2.16 -28.28
N GLU A 87 -11.89 -2.74 -29.30
CA GLU A 87 -12.34 -4.15 -29.25
C GLU A 87 -11.18 -5.17 -29.10
N ASP A 88 -9.95 -4.75 -29.43
CA ASP A 88 -8.73 -5.54 -29.33
C ASP A 88 -7.87 -5.20 -28.11
N SER A 89 -8.40 -4.40 -27.19
CA SER A 89 -7.75 -3.98 -25.95
C SER A 89 -8.35 -4.71 -24.75
N ASP A 90 -7.54 -4.96 -23.72
CA ASP A 90 -7.92 -5.61 -22.46
C ASP A 90 -8.18 -4.62 -21.31
N LEU A 91 -8.20 -3.32 -21.58
CA LEU A 91 -8.27 -2.26 -20.57
C LEU A 91 -9.57 -2.29 -19.73
N ASP A 92 -10.65 -2.86 -20.26
CA ASP A 92 -11.95 -3.02 -19.60
C ASP A 92 -12.23 -4.46 -19.11
N ASP A 93 -11.26 -5.38 -19.21
CA ASP A 93 -11.40 -6.80 -18.84
C ASP A 93 -11.19 -7.07 -17.33
N CYS A 94 -11.56 -6.11 -16.47
CA CYS A 94 -11.41 -6.27 -15.03
C CYS A 94 -12.26 -7.42 -14.45
N ILE A 95 -11.74 -8.09 -13.43
CA ILE A 95 -12.39 -9.20 -12.72
C ILE A 95 -12.80 -8.75 -11.31
N TYR A 96 -14.11 -8.65 -11.05
CA TYR A 96 -14.65 -8.34 -9.73
C TYR A 96 -15.08 -9.61 -8.99
N ASN A 97 -14.42 -9.93 -7.87
CA ASN A 97 -14.72 -11.11 -7.04
C ASN A 97 -14.85 -12.43 -7.85
N GLY A 98 -13.99 -12.59 -8.86
CA GLY A 98 -13.97 -13.77 -9.74
C GLY A 98 -14.98 -13.75 -10.89
N ILE A 99 -15.72 -12.66 -11.07
CA ILE A 99 -16.63 -12.42 -12.19
C ILE A 99 -15.97 -11.45 -13.15
N VAL A 100 -15.88 -11.83 -14.42
CA VAL A 100 -15.28 -11.00 -15.48
C VAL A 100 -16.27 -9.92 -15.92
N GLY A 101 -15.80 -8.68 -16.08
CA GLY A 101 -16.54 -7.54 -16.60
C GLY A 101 -17.31 -6.74 -15.55
N ASP A 102 -17.98 -5.68 -16.01
CA ASP A 102 -18.84 -4.76 -15.24
C ASP A 102 -18.14 -4.04 -14.04
N CYS A 103 -16.81 -4.12 -13.93
CA CYS A 103 -16.07 -3.46 -12.85
C CYS A 103 -16.23 -1.93 -12.89
N PHE A 104 -16.19 -1.33 -14.08
CA PHE A 104 -16.32 0.11 -14.25
C PHE A 104 -17.63 0.60 -13.63
N GLU A 105 -18.76 0.03 -14.05
CA GLU A 105 -20.08 0.43 -13.57
C GLU A 105 -20.24 0.11 -12.10
N ALA A 106 -19.83 -1.09 -11.66
CA ALA A 106 -19.91 -1.48 -10.25
C ALA A 106 -19.11 -0.56 -9.33
N ARG A 107 -17.95 -0.05 -9.77
CA ARG A 107 -17.19 0.95 -9.02
C ARG A 107 -17.82 2.34 -9.12
N ALA A 108 -18.24 2.77 -10.31
CA ALA A 108 -18.83 4.09 -10.54
C ALA A 108 -20.18 4.27 -9.81
N ASP A 109 -20.91 3.18 -9.56
CA ASP A 109 -22.20 3.19 -8.84
C ASP A 109 -22.07 3.75 -7.42
N PHE A 110 -20.92 3.56 -6.75
CA PHE A 110 -20.63 4.20 -5.45
C PHE A 110 -20.72 5.73 -5.51
N TYR A 111 -20.49 6.30 -6.70
CA TYR A 111 -20.41 7.75 -6.93
C TYR A 111 -21.63 8.30 -7.66
N GLY A 112 -22.68 7.49 -7.82
CA GLY A 112 -23.92 7.90 -8.47
C GLY A 112 -23.85 7.88 -10.00
N TRP A 113 -23.18 6.88 -10.58
CA TRP A 113 -23.12 6.64 -12.03
C TRP A 113 -24.48 6.77 -12.73
N ASP A 114 -25.54 6.22 -12.15
CA ASP A 114 -26.93 6.34 -12.62
C ASP A 114 -27.39 7.79 -12.90
N SER A 115 -26.80 8.75 -12.19
CA SER A 115 -27.10 10.18 -12.34
C SER A 115 -26.05 10.94 -13.15
N ILE A 116 -24.78 10.59 -13.02
CA ILE A 116 -23.68 11.28 -13.74
C ILE A 116 -23.66 10.86 -15.21
N ASN A 117 -23.59 9.55 -15.47
CA ASN A 117 -23.61 8.92 -16.79
C ASN A 117 -22.75 9.66 -17.85
N ALA A 118 -21.52 10.00 -17.48
CA ALA A 118 -20.57 10.74 -18.30
C ALA A 118 -19.15 10.30 -17.97
N VAL A 119 -18.23 10.40 -18.93
CA VAL A 119 -16.79 10.22 -18.71
C VAL A 119 -16.02 11.36 -19.39
N PRO A 120 -14.85 11.77 -18.88
CA PRO A 120 -14.20 11.21 -17.69
C PRO A 120 -14.80 11.67 -16.35
N ILE A 121 -14.55 10.91 -15.29
CA ILE A 121 -14.87 11.25 -13.90
C ILE A 121 -13.65 10.93 -13.04
N GLU A 122 -13.26 11.85 -12.15
CA GLU A 122 -12.21 11.62 -11.16
C GLU A 122 -12.82 11.73 -9.78
N VAL A 123 -12.58 10.72 -8.95
CA VAL A 123 -13.12 10.68 -7.59
C VAL A 123 -11.98 10.55 -6.58
N PHE A 124 -11.78 11.58 -5.77
CA PHE A 124 -10.73 11.62 -4.76
C PHE A 124 -11.26 11.13 -3.41
N ASN A 125 -10.58 10.12 -2.84
CA ASN A 125 -10.95 9.45 -1.58
C ASN A 125 -12.43 9.07 -1.47
N GLY A 126 -13.05 8.78 -2.63
CA GLY A 126 -14.45 8.39 -2.73
C GLY A 126 -15.48 9.48 -2.41
N ALA A 127 -15.05 10.72 -2.17
CA ALA A 127 -15.93 11.82 -1.74
C ALA A 127 -15.97 12.98 -2.73
N GLU A 128 -14.81 13.43 -3.24
CA GLU A 128 -14.72 14.59 -4.11
C GLU A 128 -14.82 14.15 -5.58
N VAL A 129 -16.01 14.30 -6.16
CA VAL A 129 -16.32 13.89 -7.54
C VAL A 129 -16.15 15.07 -8.50
N ILE A 130 -15.32 14.90 -9.51
CA ILE A 130 -15.12 15.86 -10.60
C ILE A 130 -15.55 15.20 -11.91
N VAL A 131 -16.34 15.92 -12.71
CA VAL A 131 -16.89 15.40 -13.97
C VAL A 131 -16.35 16.21 -15.14
N GLY A 132 -15.62 15.52 -16.02
CA GLY A 132 -15.10 16.05 -17.27
C GLY A 132 -13.82 16.89 -17.12
N ALA A 133 -13.10 16.98 -18.23
CA ALA A 133 -11.91 17.81 -18.37
C ALA A 133 -11.98 18.65 -19.65
N SER A 134 -11.50 19.88 -19.62
CA SER A 134 -11.49 20.78 -20.80
C SER A 134 -10.12 20.91 -21.47
N SER A 135 -9.06 20.70 -20.70
CA SER A 135 -7.68 20.52 -21.11
C SER A 135 -6.92 19.84 -19.97
N GLU A 136 -5.78 19.23 -20.27
CA GLU A 136 -4.88 18.64 -19.26
C GLU A 136 -4.43 19.67 -18.21
N GLU A 137 -3.95 20.84 -18.64
CA GLU A 137 -3.55 21.92 -17.72
C GLU A 137 -4.69 22.36 -16.78
N SER A 138 -5.92 22.47 -17.30
CA SER A 138 -7.07 22.85 -16.47
C SER A 138 -7.46 21.74 -15.50
N ALA A 139 -7.37 20.48 -15.93
CA ALA A 139 -7.67 19.31 -15.12
C ALA A 139 -6.66 19.18 -13.99
N TYR A 140 -5.36 19.19 -14.31
CA TYR A 140 -4.25 19.15 -13.37
C TYR A 140 -4.37 20.22 -12.27
N ASN A 141 -4.57 21.49 -12.64
CA ASN A 141 -4.70 22.57 -11.65
C ASN A 141 -5.89 22.37 -10.69
N ASN A 142 -6.99 21.81 -11.19
CA ASN A 142 -8.17 21.51 -10.37
C ASN A 142 -7.89 20.34 -9.43
N TYR A 143 -7.33 19.26 -9.96
CA TYR A 143 -7.02 18.04 -9.23
C TYR A 143 -5.99 18.26 -8.12
N VAL A 144 -4.92 19.03 -8.39
CA VAL A 144 -3.92 19.39 -7.35
C VAL A 144 -4.57 20.17 -6.21
N THR A 145 -5.52 21.07 -6.51
CA THR A 145 -6.24 21.83 -5.47
C THR A 145 -7.03 20.91 -4.54
N VAL A 146 -7.64 19.85 -5.08
CA VAL A 146 -8.37 18.84 -4.29
C VAL A 146 -7.41 17.94 -3.53
N TYR A 147 -6.35 17.47 -4.18
CA TYR A 147 -5.29 16.67 -3.56
C TYR A 147 -4.67 17.38 -2.35
N ASP A 148 -4.27 18.64 -2.49
CA ASP A 148 -3.67 19.44 -1.41
C ASP A 148 -4.60 19.61 -0.19
N TYR A 149 -5.92 19.52 -0.40
CA TYR A 149 -6.90 19.57 0.67
C TYR A 149 -7.03 18.25 1.43
N LEU A 150 -6.83 17.12 0.75
CA LEU A 150 -7.06 15.78 1.28
C LEU A 150 -5.80 15.13 1.86
N VAL A 151 -4.65 15.37 1.24
CA VAL A 151 -3.41 14.67 1.59
C VAL A 151 -2.96 14.99 3.01
N GLY A 152 -2.56 13.95 3.74
CA GLY A 152 -2.03 14.11 5.09
C GLY A 152 -3.09 14.43 6.14
N ALA A 153 -4.37 14.27 5.82
CA ALA A 153 -5.42 14.23 6.84
C ALA A 153 -5.15 13.10 7.85
N ASP A 154 -5.55 13.29 9.10
CA ASP A 154 -5.33 12.30 10.14
C ASP A 154 -6.19 11.05 9.89
N THR A 155 -5.56 9.88 9.87
CA THR A 155 -6.26 8.60 9.81
C THR A 155 -5.68 7.65 10.86
N PRO A 156 -6.51 6.88 11.59
CA PRO A 156 -6.03 5.90 12.55
C PRO A 156 -5.62 4.59 11.87
N TYR A 157 -5.94 4.41 10.58
CA TYR A 157 -5.69 3.17 9.84
C TYR A 157 -4.29 3.18 9.22
N GLU A 158 -3.55 2.11 9.48
CA GLU A 158 -2.37 1.74 8.73
C GLU A 158 -2.65 0.49 7.89
N ILE A 159 -2.12 0.48 6.67
CA ILE A 159 -2.23 -0.67 5.76
C ILE A 159 -0.81 -1.10 5.39
N PHE A 160 -0.50 -2.36 5.66
CA PHE A 160 0.74 -3.00 5.24
C PHE A 160 0.42 -4.10 4.23
N ILE A 161 1.08 -4.06 3.06
CA ILE A 161 0.89 -5.04 1.99
C ILE A 161 2.17 -5.87 1.92
N ASN A 162 2.05 -7.16 2.16
CA ASN A 162 3.11 -8.14 2.02
C ASN A 162 2.62 -9.31 1.16
N GLY A 163 3.52 -10.23 0.84
CA GLY A 163 3.17 -11.37 0.01
C GLY A 163 4.38 -12.04 -0.58
N TYR A 164 4.18 -12.77 -1.65
CA TYR A 164 5.24 -13.46 -2.37
C TYR A 164 4.87 -13.55 -3.84
N ASN A 165 5.86 -13.32 -4.69
CA ASN A 165 5.73 -13.39 -6.13
C ASN A 165 6.72 -14.43 -6.68
N ASP A 166 6.23 -15.51 -7.29
CA ASP A 166 7.07 -16.49 -8.02
C ASP A 166 7.26 -16.15 -9.51
N GLY A 167 6.87 -14.95 -9.92
CA GLY A 167 6.98 -14.39 -11.26
C GLY A 167 5.62 -14.18 -11.92
N LEU A 168 4.70 -15.15 -11.79
CA LEU A 168 3.34 -15.02 -12.32
C LEU A 168 2.26 -15.29 -11.28
N ASN A 169 2.55 -16.08 -10.24
CA ASN A 169 1.60 -16.29 -9.14
C ASN A 169 2.01 -15.40 -7.98
N VAL A 170 1.08 -14.57 -7.57
CA VAL A 170 1.24 -13.65 -6.46
C VAL A 170 0.32 -14.10 -5.34
N ASN A 171 0.90 -14.43 -4.20
CA ASN A 171 0.19 -14.53 -2.94
C ASN A 171 0.35 -13.19 -2.22
N TYR A 172 -0.72 -12.69 -1.61
CA TYR A 172 -0.67 -11.45 -0.84
C TYR A 172 -1.29 -11.65 0.53
N SER A 173 -0.85 -10.81 1.45
CA SER A 173 -1.37 -10.68 2.79
C SER A 173 -1.35 -9.20 3.17
N ILE A 174 -2.52 -8.69 3.52
CA ILE A 174 -2.77 -7.28 3.82
C ILE A 174 -3.14 -7.19 5.28
N ASP A 175 -2.29 -6.53 6.05
CA ASP A 175 -2.50 -6.27 7.45
C ASP A 175 -3.00 -4.84 7.61
N VAL A 176 -4.21 -4.71 8.16
CA VAL A 176 -4.77 -3.41 8.54
C VAL A 176 -4.69 -3.29 10.06
N SER A 177 -4.06 -2.23 10.55
CA SER A 177 -3.91 -1.95 11.99
C SER A 177 -4.44 -0.58 12.37
N LEU A 178 -4.70 -0.41 13.67
CA LEU A 178 -5.11 0.86 14.26
C LEU A 178 -4.04 1.44 15.16
N ASP A 179 -3.69 2.70 14.91
CA ASP A 179 -2.76 3.46 15.76
C ASP A 179 -3.49 4.21 16.88
N ALA A 180 -4.78 4.46 16.70
CA ALA A 180 -5.64 5.09 17.69
C ALA A 180 -7.01 4.40 17.72
N ASP A 181 -7.68 4.47 18.89
CA ASP A 181 -9.04 3.97 19.02
C ASP A 181 -9.98 4.69 18.04
N ILE A 182 -10.89 3.93 17.43
CA ILE A 182 -11.97 4.51 16.63
C ILE A 182 -12.96 5.21 17.57
N THR A 183 -12.82 6.53 17.68
CA THR A 183 -13.66 7.36 18.57
C THR A 183 -14.96 7.81 17.89
N THR A 184 -15.04 7.72 16.56
CA THR A 184 -16.20 8.08 15.78
C THR A 184 -17.06 6.85 15.55
N GLN A 185 -18.32 6.90 15.97
CA GLN A 185 -19.25 5.81 15.66
C GLN A 185 -19.54 5.82 14.16
N LEU A 186 -19.09 4.78 13.47
CA LEU A 186 -19.45 4.53 12.07
C LEU A 186 -20.83 3.88 12.03
N ASP A 187 -21.63 4.22 11.01
CA ASP A 187 -22.95 3.64 10.81
C ASP A 187 -22.88 2.21 10.27
N VAL A 188 -21.78 1.87 9.60
CA VAL A 188 -21.43 0.53 9.10
C VAL A 188 -19.94 0.27 9.30
N ASP A 189 -19.57 -1.01 9.42
CA ASP A 189 -18.17 -1.42 9.45
C ASP A 189 -17.53 -1.12 8.09
N PRO A 190 -16.35 -0.45 8.05
CA PRO A 190 -15.60 -0.28 6.82
C PRO A 190 -15.22 -1.62 6.21
N LYS A 191 -14.95 -1.63 4.90
CA LYS A 191 -14.47 -2.80 4.18
C LYS A 191 -13.10 -2.59 3.61
N VAL A 192 -12.37 -3.69 3.51
CA VAL A 192 -11.09 -3.73 2.80
C VAL A 192 -11.35 -4.12 1.35
N HIS A 193 -10.94 -3.26 0.44
CA HIS A 193 -10.91 -3.55 -0.99
C HIS A 193 -9.48 -3.65 -1.46
N ILE A 194 -9.27 -4.55 -2.41
CA ILE A 194 -7.97 -4.86 -2.97
C ILE A 194 -8.10 -4.76 -4.49
N PHE A 195 -7.26 -3.94 -5.10
CA PHE A 195 -7.11 -3.87 -6.54
C PHE A 195 -5.77 -4.46 -6.95
N VAL A 196 -5.80 -5.31 -7.97
CA VAL A 196 -4.61 -5.61 -8.76
C VAL A 196 -4.64 -4.70 -9.95
N VAL A 197 -3.60 -3.91 -10.13
CA VAL A 197 -3.49 -2.94 -11.22
C VAL A 197 -2.25 -3.19 -12.05
N GLU A 198 -2.32 -2.85 -13.33
CA GLU A 198 -1.17 -2.79 -14.21
C GLU A 198 -0.87 -1.33 -14.55
N ASP A 199 0.34 -0.88 -14.21
CA ASP A 199 0.79 0.48 -14.47
C ASP A 199 1.54 0.59 -15.82
N ASN A 200 1.74 1.81 -16.30
CA ASN A 200 2.59 2.12 -17.45
C ASN A 200 2.28 1.30 -18.73
N ILE A 201 1.00 1.17 -19.08
CA ILE A 201 0.59 0.48 -20.31
C ILE A 201 0.59 1.49 -21.46
N MET A 202 1.55 1.36 -22.38
CA MET A 202 1.61 2.26 -23.55
C MET A 202 0.47 1.96 -24.51
N ILE A 203 -0.47 2.90 -24.65
CA ILE A 203 -1.63 2.78 -25.55
C ILE A 203 -1.85 4.05 -26.38
N SER A 204 -2.62 3.93 -27.45
CA SER A 204 -3.01 5.05 -28.31
C SER A 204 -4.32 5.67 -27.80
N TRP A 205 -4.25 6.90 -27.32
CA TRP A 205 -5.39 7.68 -26.86
C TRP A 205 -5.93 8.57 -27.98
N PHE A 206 -7.24 8.66 -28.10
CA PHE A 206 -7.87 9.64 -28.98
C PHE A 206 -8.09 10.96 -28.22
N VAL A 207 -7.28 11.99 -28.51
CA VAL A 207 -7.39 13.34 -27.95
C VAL A 207 -7.46 14.35 -29.09
N TRP A 208 -8.59 14.36 -29.81
CA TRP A 208 -8.80 15.07 -31.08
C TRP A 208 -7.85 14.68 -32.24
N ASP A 209 -6.81 13.92 -31.93
CA ASP A 209 -5.94 13.13 -32.80
C ASP A 209 -5.41 11.95 -31.97
N TRP A 210 -4.79 10.97 -32.62
CA TRP A 210 -4.20 9.83 -31.92
C TRP A 210 -2.85 10.20 -31.32
N LEU A 211 -2.69 9.93 -30.02
CA LEU A 211 -1.48 10.18 -29.25
C LEU A 211 -1.16 8.97 -28.38
N ASP A 212 0.09 8.50 -28.45
CA ASP A 212 0.57 7.44 -27.58
C ASP A 212 0.88 8.01 -26.20
N HIS A 213 0.34 7.38 -25.16
CA HIS A 213 0.58 7.71 -23.76
C HIS A 213 0.34 6.49 -22.87
N ASN A 214 1.00 6.46 -21.71
CA ASN A 214 0.75 5.42 -20.72
C ASN A 214 -0.63 5.58 -20.10
N ALA A 215 -1.43 4.52 -20.13
CA ALA A 215 -2.46 4.28 -19.13
C ALA A 215 -1.79 3.90 -17.80
N ARG A 216 -2.35 4.40 -16.68
CA ARG A 216 -1.74 4.31 -15.35
C ARG A 216 -2.64 3.51 -14.43
N ASN A 217 -2.06 2.56 -13.69
CA ASN A 217 -2.76 1.71 -12.73
C ASN A 217 -4.14 1.20 -13.23
N VAL A 218 -4.20 0.60 -14.42
CA VAL A 218 -5.43 0.03 -14.98
C VAL A 218 -5.85 -1.17 -14.14
N VAL A 219 -7.10 -1.15 -13.64
CA VAL A 219 -7.58 -2.20 -12.75
C VAL A 219 -7.79 -3.51 -13.51
N ARG A 220 -7.16 -4.57 -13.02
CA ARG A 220 -7.24 -5.93 -13.56
C ARG A 220 -8.08 -6.85 -12.68
N HIS A 221 -7.91 -6.75 -11.37
CA HIS A 221 -8.76 -7.43 -10.41
C HIS A 221 -9.26 -6.45 -9.36
N TRP A 222 -10.51 -6.66 -8.94
CA TRP A 222 -11.08 -6.05 -7.75
C TRP A 222 -11.60 -7.14 -6.83
N ILE A 223 -11.09 -7.17 -5.60
CA ILE A 223 -11.53 -8.06 -4.53
C ILE A 223 -12.13 -7.22 -3.40
N ALA A 224 -13.38 -7.50 -3.03
CA ALA A 224 -13.95 -6.99 -1.79
C ALA A 224 -13.66 -8.01 -0.67
N ALA A 225 -12.57 -7.78 0.07
CA ALA A 225 -11.99 -8.78 0.97
C ALA A 225 -12.86 -9.07 2.20
N GLY A 226 -13.64 -8.07 2.64
CA GLY A 226 -14.62 -8.21 3.72
C GLY A 226 -14.61 -7.03 4.69
N ASP A 227 -15.39 -7.18 5.76
CA ASP A 227 -15.56 -6.16 6.78
C ASP A 227 -14.33 -6.08 7.71
N LEU A 228 -13.96 -4.85 8.08
CA LEU A 228 -12.93 -4.53 9.04
C LEU A 228 -13.57 -4.30 10.41
N THR A 229 -13.23 -5.15 11.39
CA THR A 229 -13.94 -5.21 12.69
C THR A 229 -13.12 -4.70 13.88
N ILE A 230 -11.89 -4.25 13.63
CA ILE A 230 -11.00 -3.68 14.65
C ILE A 230 -11.47 -2.28 15.06
N THR A 231 -11.35 -1.97 16.35
CA THR A 231 -11.85 -0.70 16.91
C THR A 231 -10.92 -0.06 17.94
N SER A 232 -9.90 -0.80 18.42
CA SER A 232 -8.98 -0.32 19.44
C SER A 232 -7.56 -0.18 18.91
N SER A 233 -6.81 0.80 19.44
CA SER A 233 -5.38 0.99 19.15
C SER A 233 -4.58 -0.30 19.42
N GLY A 234 -3.72 -0.66 18.48
CA GLY A 234 -2.90 -1.87 18.50
C GLY A 234 -3.61 -3.13 18.01
N GLU A 235 -4.91 -3.09 17.69
CA GLU A 235 -5.58 -4.19 17.00
C GLU A 235 -5.17 -4.22 15.52
N SER A 236 -5.08 -5.43 14.97
CA SER A 236 -4.87 -5.66 13.54
C SER A 236 -5.75 -6.78 13.01
N GLN A 237 -6.07 -6.72 11.72
CA GLN A 237 -6.82 -7.75 11.00
C GLN A 237 -6.14 -8.02 9.66
N ASN A 238 -5.95 -9.30 9.36
CA ASN A 238 -5.29 -9.77 8.15
C ASN A 238 -6.30 -10.19 7.07
N PHE A 239 -5.99 -9.86 5.82
CA PHE A 239 -6.72 -10.29 4.62
C PHE A 239 -5.73 -10.85 3.61
N SER A 240 -5.84 -12.14 3.30
CA SER A 240 -4.92 -12.83 2.38
C SER A 240 -5.64 -13.44 1.19
N GLY A 241 -4.90 -13.62 0.11
CA GLY A 241 -5.40 -14.19 -1.13
C GLY A 241 -4.28 -14.41 -2.15
N SER A 242 -4.68 -14.73 -3.37
CA SER A 242 -3.75 -14.90 -4.48
C SER A 242 -4.39 -14.55 -5.82
N PHE A 243 -3.55 -14.21 -6.79
CA PHE A 243 -3.92 -14.03 -8.18
C PHE A 243 -2.79 -14.49 -9.10
N THR A 244 -3.11 -14.67 -10.37
CA THR A 244 -2.15 -15.01 -11.42
C THR A 244 -2.09 -13.87 -12.41
N ILE A 245 -0.89 -13.39 -12.69
CA ILE A 245 -0.60 -12.41 -13.73
C ILE A 245 -0.74 -13.10 -15.10
N ASP A 246 -1.51 -12.51 -16.00
CA ASP A 246 -1.51 -12.93 -17.40
C ASP A 246 -0.23 -12.44 -18.08
N GLY A 247 0.82 -13.24 -18.06
CA GLY A 247 2.12 -12.86 -18.63
C GLY A 247 2.16 -12.71 -20.15
N GLU A 248 1.08 -13.03 -20.87
CA GLU A 248 0.97 -12.77 -22.31
C GLU A 248 0.27 -11.42 -22.60
N ALA A 249 -0.55 -10.94 -21.67
CA ALA A 249 -1.30 -9.69 -21.80
C ALA A 249 -0.67 -8.53 -21.01
N TRP A 250 -0.20 -8.81 -19.80
CA TRP A 250 0.30 -7.81 -18.85
C TRP A 250 1.82 -7.83 -18.76
N ASN A 251 2.40 -6.69 -18.40
CA ASN A 251 3.80 -6.63 -18.00
C ASN A 251 3.96 -6.91 -16.49
N PRO A 252 4.54 -8.05 -16.07
CA PRO A 252 4.69 -8.40 -14.65
C PRO A 252 5.48 -7.37 -13.82
N ASP A 253 6.41 -6.65 -14.44
CA ASP A 253 7.21 -5.62 -13.76
C ASP A 253 6.36 -4.41 -13.33
N ASN A 254 5.22 -4.21 -13.99
CA ASN A 254 4.34 -3.08 -13.78
C ASN A 254 3.09 -3.42 -12.95
N VAL A 255 2.99 -4.64 -12.41
CA VAL A 255 1.82 -5.03 -11.61
C VAL A 255 1.98 -4.55 -10.17
N LYS A 256 0.92 -3.96 -9.63
CA LYS A 256 0.84 -3.52 -8.23
C LYS A 256 -0.41 -4.04 -7.55
N ILE A 257 -0.36 -4.08 -6.22
CA ILE A 257 -1.51 -4.26 -5.35
C ILE A 257 -1.82 -2.91 -4.73
N ILE A 258 -3.07 -2.47 -4.81
CA ILE A 258 -3.62 -1.36 -4.06
C ILE A 258 -4.59 -1.93 -3.03
N ALA A 259 -4.44 -1.56 -1.77
CA ALA A 259 -5.36 -1.93 -0.71
C ALA A 259 -5.93 -0.67 -0.06
N MET A 260 -7.23 -0.67 0.19
CA MET A 260 -7.91 0.48 0.80
C MET A 260 -8.95 0.07 1.83
N VAL A 261 -9.15 0.94 2.81
CA VAL A 261 -10.23 0.84 3.80
C VAL A 261 -11.31 1.85 3.40
N GLN A 262 -12.52 1.38 3.08
CA GLN A 262 -13.62 2.20 2.56
C GLN A 262 -14.90 1.97 3.36
N ASN A 263 -15.69 3.02 3.56
CA ASN A 263 -17.10 2.89 3.94
C ASN A 263 -17.97 2.72 2.69
N ASP A 264 -18.62 1.57 2.53
CA ASP A 264 -19.43 1.27 1.35
C ASP A 264 -20.76 2.05 1.26
N ASP A 265 -21.24 2.64 2.36
CA ASP A 265 -22.52 3.37 2.36
C ASP A 265 -22.37 4.78 1.78
N ASN A 266 -21.22 5.44 2.03
CA ASN A 266 -20.93 6.80 1.56
C ASN A 266 -19.71 6.89 0.63
N ALA A 267 -19.11 5.74 0.31
CA ALA A 267 -17.92 5.55 -0.50
C ALA A 267 -16.62 6.18 0.04
N GLU A 268 -16.63 6.78 1.23
CA GLU A 268 -15.46 7.45 1.81
C GLU A 268 -14.31 6.47 2.03
N ILE A 269 -13.13 6.82 1.53
CA ILE A 269 -11.91 6.03 1.69
C ILE A 269 -11.10 6.62 2.84
N PHE A 270 -10.83 5.83 3.87
CA PHE A 270 -10.13 6.28 5.08
C PHE A 270 -8.62 6.12 5.01
N GLN A 271 -8.12 5.18 4.23
CA GLN A 271 -6.70 4.96 3.99
C GLN A 271 -6.52 4.12 2.73
N VAL A 272 -5.40 4.33 2.05
CA VAL A 272 -4.97 3.53 0.90
C VAL A 272 -3.46 3.30 0.96
N GLN A 273 -3.02 2.16 0.44
CA GLN A 273 -1.62 1.85 0.23
C GLN A 273 -1.45 1.11 -1.09
N GLU A 274 -0.34 1.33 -1.78
CA GLU A 274 0.06 0.54 -2.94
C GLU A 274 1.44 -0.09 -2.75
N THR A 275 1.68 -1.23 -3.40
CA THR A 275 2.98 -1.90 -3.43
C THR A 275 3.13 -2.66 -4.74
N ASN A 276 4.28 -2.54 -5.40
CA ASN A 276 4.58 -3.34 -6.58
C ASN A 276 4.70 -4.81 -6.17
N VAL A 277 4.20 -5.74 -6.99
CA VAL A 277 4.24 -7.18 -6.65
C VAL A 277 5.67 -7.71 -6.48
N ASN A 278 6.65 -7.06 -7.11
CA ASN A 278 8.07 -7.39 -7.01
C ASN A 278 8.71 -6.86 -5.71
N ASP A 279 8.02 -5.97 -5.00
CA ASP A 279 8.46 -5.36 -3.74
C ASP A 279 7.72 -5.94 -2.51
N LEU A 280 6.92 -7.01 -2.68
CA LEU A 280 6.14 -7.61 -1.58
C LEU A 280 7.01 -8.21 -0.46
N CYS A 281 8.29 -8.46 -0.74
CA CYS A 281 9.30 -8.84 0.24
C CYS A 281 10.19 -7.65 0.56
N ASP A 282 9.72 -6.73 1.40
CA ASP A 282 10.52 -5.61 1.88
C ASP A 282 11.75 -6.14 2.65
N ASP A 283 12.95 -5.90 2.11
CA ASP A 283 14.23 -6.28 2.72
C ASP A 283 14.45 -5.67 4.12
N ASN A 284 13.71 -4.59 4.48
CA ASN A 284 13.75 -3.98 5.80
C ASN A 284 12.89 -4.70 6.84
N VAL A 285 12.00 -5.59 6.40
CA VAL A 285 11.19 -6.48 7.25
C VAL A 285 11.77 -7.89 7.14
N TRP A 286 11.91 -8.39 5.93
CA TRP A 286 12.44 -9.70 5.62
C TRP A 286 13.96 -9.62 5.46
N ALA A 287 14.65 -9.25 6.54
CA ALA A 287 16.11 -9.32 6.62
C ALA A 287 16.55 -10.73 7.05
N PRO A 288 17.79 -11.16 6.74
CA PRO A 288 18.28 -12.48 7.13
C PRO A 288 17.98 -12.79 8.60
N GLY A 289 17.31 -13.92 8.84
CA GLY A 289 16.92 -14.39 10.18
C GLY A 289 15.61 -13.83 10.76
N ASN A 290 14.99 -12.78 10.18
CA ASN A 290 13.69 -12.27 10.64
C ASN A 290 12.51 -13.06 10.06
N ILE A 291 12.48 -14.35 10.34
CA ILE A 291 11.57 -15.30 9.72
C ILE A 291 10.11 -15.06 10.13
N ASN A 292 9.86 -14.41 11.27
CA ASN A 292 8.50 -14.08 11.69
C ASN A 292 7.99 -12.73 11.13
N GLY A 293 8.82 -11.98 10.39
CA GLY A 293 8.47 -10.68 9.82
C GLY A 293 8.24 -9.59 10.88
N GLY A 294 8.70 -9.82 12.11
CA GLY A 294 8.49 -8.95 13.25
C GLY A 294 9.34 -7.69 13.16
N VAL A 295 8.73 -6.54 13.41
CA VAL A 295 9.41 -5.25 13.46
C VAL A 295 9.05 -4.57 14.77
N ASN A 296 10.06 -4.04 15.46
CA ASN A 296 9.85 -3.26 16.67
C ASN A 296 9.21 -1.91 16.31
N THR A 297 8.60 -1.25 17.31
CA THR A 297 7.97 0.07 17.13
C THR A 297 8.94 1.14 16.59
N ASP A 298 10.25 0.97 16.82
CA ASP A 298 11.32 1.86 16.34
C ASP A 298 11.91 1.46 14.98
N GLN A 299 11.26 0.55 14.23
CA GLN A 299 11.71 0.03 12.92
C GLN A 299 12.95 -0.85 12.96
N THR A 300 13.41 -1.24 14.15
CA THR A 300 14.48 -2.25 14.24
C THR A 300 13.91 -3.66 14.19
N ILE A 301 14.70 -4.59 13.67
CA ILE A 301 14.39 -6.02 13.68
C ILE A 301 15.01 -6.66 14.92
N THR A 302 14.28 -7.57 15.55
CA THR A 302 14.81 -8.48 16.56
C THR A 302 14.74 -9.90 16.01
N VAL A 303 15.88 -10.56 15.85
CA VAL A 303 15.93 -11.99 15.51
C VAL A 303 16.01 -12.80 16.81
N ASP A 304 14.99 -13.60 17.09
CA ASP A 304 14.88 -14.36 18.33
C ASP A 304 14.29 -15.78 18.14
N VAL A 305 13.90 -16.40 19.26
CA VAL A 305 13.38 -17.77 19.26
C VAL A 305 12.07 -17.90 18.47
N PHE A 306 11.28 -16.83 18.34
CA PHE A 306 10.06 -16.84 17.55
C PHE A 306 10.37 -16.98 16.05
N ASP A 307 11.48 -16.43 15.56
CA ASP A 307 11.94 -16.67 14.19
C ASP A 307 12.30 -18.12 13.93
N VAL A 308 12.94 -18.78 14.92
CA VAL A 308 13.22 -20.23 14.84
C VAL A 308 11.93 -21.04 14.77
N LEU A 309 10.90 -20.63 15.52
CA LEU A 309 9.60 -21.29 15.49
C LEU A 309 8.88 -21.08 14.15
N SER A 310 8.91 -19.87 13.61
CA SER A 310 8.36 -19.57 12.29
C SER A 310 9.08 -20.36 11.20
N LEU A 311 10.41 -20.46 11.24
CA LEU A 311 11.19 -21.26 10.31
C LEU A 311 10.85 -22.76 10.41
N ALA A 312 10.64 -23.24 11.64
CA ALA A 312 10.21 -24.62 11.86
C ALA A 312 8.83 -24.89 11.28
N ASP A 313 7.89 -23.95 11.43
CA ASP A 313 6.56 -24.06 10.85
C ASP A 313 6.61 -24.05 9.32
N ILE A 314 7.42 -23.17 8.71
CA ILE A 314 7.66 -23.14 7.26
C ILE A 314 8.15 -24.50 6.76
N VAL A 315 9.18 -25.08 7.40
CA VAL A 315 9.74 -26.39 7.02
C VAL A 315 8.73 -27.53 7.22
N VAL A 316 7.92 -27.48 8.28
CA VAL A 316 6.92 -28.52 8.59
C VAL A 316 5.72 -28.46 7.65
N LEU A 317 5.25 -27.25 7.34
CA LEU A 317 4.11 -27.01 6.45
C LEU A 317 4.50 -27.12 4.98
N GLY A 318 5.80 -27.03 4.68
CA GLY A 318 6.30 -26.99 3.30
C GLY A 318 5.88 -25.70 2.60
N ASP A 319 5.81 -24.60 3.35
CA ASP A 319 5.58 -23.28 2.77
C ASP A 319 6.84 -22.85 2.03
N GLN A 320 6.74 -22.70 0.72
CA GLN A 320 7.84 -22.28 -0.15
C GLN A 320 7.56 -20.95 -0.83
N GLN A 321 6.46 -20.29 -0.44
CA GLN A 321 5.89 -19.15 -1.13
C GLN A 321 5.70 -17.98 -0.19
N SER A 322 6.63 -17.78 0.74
CA SER A 322 6.67 -16.63 1.64
C SER A 322 8.03 -15.96 1.59
N CYS A 323 8.08 -14.65 1.84
CA CYS A 323 9.35 -13.95 2.01
C CYS A 323 10.20 -14.59 3.11
N ALA A 324 9.54 -15.06 4.17
CA ALA A 324 10.13 -15.83 5.25
C ALA A 324 10.89 -17.07 4.77
N TYR A 325 10.38 -17.78 3.76
CA TYR A 325 11.09 -18.90 3.14
C TYR A 325 12.35 -18.42 2.40
N ASN A 326 12.26 -17.37 1.58
CA ASN A 326 13.42 -16.88 0.82
C ASN A 326 14.61 -16.48 1.70
N ILE A 327 14.35 -15.83 2.84
CA ILE A 327 15.38 -15.41 3.79
C ILE A 327 15.76 -16.52 4.79
N GLY A 328 15.03 -17.63 4.75
CA GLY A 328 15.19 -18.79 5.63
C GLY A 328 16.28 -19.76 5.17
N ASP A 329 16.83 -19.60 3.97
CA ASP A 329 18.01 -20.34 3.50
C ASP A 329 19.28 -19.69 4.06
N LEU A 330 19.62 -20.06 5.28
CA LEU A 330 20.70 -19.41 6.04
C LEU A 330 22.08 -20.01 5.76
N ASN A 331 22.13 -21.11 5.02
CA ASN A 331 23.37 -21.80 4.66
C ASN A 331 23.71 -21.66 3.16
N ASP A 332 22.87 -20.96 2.38
CA ASP A 332 22.97 -20.71 0.94
C ASP A 332 23.05 -22.01 0.10
N ASP A 333 22.39 -23.08 0.53
CA ASP A 333 22.36 -24.37 -0.20
C ASP A 333 21.19 -24.47 -1.22
N GLY A 334 20.32 -23.47 -1.24
CA GLY A 334 19.16 -23.35 -2.11
C GLY A 334 17.89 -24.02 -1.55
N TYR A 335 17.91 -24.53 -0.32
CA TYR A 335 16.79 -25.24 0.29
C TYR A 335 16.59 -24.89 1.76
N VAL A 336 15.44 -24.32 2.11
CA VAL A 336 15.05 -24.17 3.52
C VAL A 336 14.65 -25.51 4.11
N ASN A 337 15.41 -25.98 5.10
CA ASN A 337 15.19 -27.26 5.73
C ASN A 337 15.62 -27.27 7.20
N LEU A 338 15.70 -28.47 7.79
CA LEU A 338 16.07 -28.65 9.19
C LEU A 338 17.47 -28.09 9.52
N VAL A 339 18.39 -28.06 8.56
CA VAL A 339 19.72 -27.48 8.73
C VAL A 339 19.63 -25.98 9.00
N ASP A 340 18.77 -25.25 8.30
CA ASP A 340 18.62 -23.80 8.48
C ASP A 340 18.02 -23.43 9.82
N ILE A 341 17.09 -24.25 10.33
CA ILE A 341 16.59 -24.13 11.71
C ILE A 341 17.73 -24.22 12.71
N PHE A 342 18.67 -25.16 12.52
CA PHE A 342 19.84 -25.28 13.40
C PHE A 342 20.82 -24.12 13.22
N VAL A 343 20.98 -23.61 12.00
CA VAL A 343 21.84 -22.45 11.72
C VAL A 343 21.28 -21.22 12.43
N LEU A 344 19.99 -20.91 12.26
CA LEU A 344 19.34 -19.77 12.92
C LEU A 344 19.46 -19.85 14.45
N ALA A 345 19.12 -21.01 15.01
CA ALA A 345 19.22 -21.23 16.45
C ALA A 345 20.67 -21.06 16.96
N SER A 346 21.66 -21.50 16.19
CA SER A 346 23.08 -21.33 16.54
C SER A 346 23.50 -19.87 16.47
N MET A 347 23.10 -19.14 15.43
CA MET A 347 23.39 -17.71 15.27
C MET A 347 22.83 -16.89 16.44
N ILE A 348 21.60 -17.18 16.87
CA ILE A 348 20.98 -16.55 18.05
C ILE A 348 21.75 -16.88 19.33
N LEU A 349 22.12 -18.15 19.53
CA LEU A 349 22.87 -18.57 20.73
C LEU A 349 24.28 -17.96 20.80
N GLU A 350 24.90 -17.71 19.66
CA GLU A 350 26.23 -17.10 19.54
C GLU A 350 26.18 -15.56 19.54
N GLY A 351 25.00 -14.96 19.36
CA GLY A 351 24.82 -13.51 19.22
C GLY A 351 25.48 -12.95 17.95
N SER A 352 25.54 -13.77 16.90
CA SER A 352 26.13 -13.40 15.60
C SER A 352 25.12 -12.79 14.64
N ILE A 353 23.86 -12.71 15.06
CA ILE A 353 22.73 -12.12 14.36
C ILE A 353 21.95 -11.22 15.31
#